data_AF-A0A848YYR2-F1
#
_entry.id   AF-A0A848YYR2-F1
#
_cell.length_a   1.000
_cell.length_b   1.000
_cell.length_c   1.000
_cell.angle_alpha   90.00
_cell.angle_beta   90.00
_cell.angle_gamma   90.00
#
_symmetry.space_group_name_H-M   'P 1'
#
loop_
_entity.id
_entity.type
_entity.pdbx_description
1 polymer ?
#
loop_
_entity_poly.entity_id
_entity_poly.type
_entity_poly.pdbx_seq_one_letter_code
_entity_poly.pdbx_strand_id
1 'polypeptide(L)'
;MKHSWSYNSYDIKDGLKPGSTEFRYFFMVSKGDEKKCRYCVWITPEAVSRFDAAKDFEAIVSSRKEDWVKWVKEKIDAGDFRDRALKFDTSGETEINLADAGGHVTMDSP
;
A
#
# COMPACT_ATOMS: atom_id res chain seq x y z
N MET A 1 8.00 9.79 3.49
CA MET A 1 6.91 10.80 3.49
C MET A 1 5.59 10.17 3.95
N LYS A 2 4.77 10.90 4.71
CA LYS A 2 3.39 10.51 5.07
C LYS A 2 2.44 11.50 4.42
N HIS A 3 1.46 11.01 3.68
CA HIS A 3 0.47 11.82 3.00
C HIS A 3 -0.93 11.40 3.47
N SER A 4 -1.87 12.33 3.50
CA SER A 4 -3.25 12.07 3.91
C SER A 4 -4.20 12.75 2.94
N TRP A 5 -5.20 12.02 2.49
CA TRP A 5 -6.21 12.50 1.57
C TRP A 5 -7.53 11.81 1.88
N SER A 6 -8.63 12.46 1.52
CA SER A 6 -9.97 11.92 1.78
C SER A 6 -10.68 11.59 0.46
N TYR A 7 -11.47 10.52 0.45
CA TYR A 7 -12.23 10.08 -0.71
C TYR A 7 -13.49 9.34 -0.28
N ASN A 8 -14.64 9.69 -0.88
CA ASN A 8 -15.93 9.05 -0.63
C ASN A 8 -16.31 8.94 0.87
N SER A 9 -16.05 10.00 1.65
CA SER A 9 -16.22 10.04 3.12
C SER A 9 -15.26 9.15 3.94
N TYR A 10 -14.23 8.59 3.31
CA TYR A 10 -13.13 7.90 3.97
C TYR A 10 -11.91 8.80 4.04
N ASP A 11 -11.12 8.64 5.09
CA ASP A 11 -9.82 9.27 5.28
C ASP A 11 -8.73 8.23 5.02
N ILE A 12 -7.83 8.53 4.09
CA ILE A 12 -6.77 7.63 3.64
C ILE A 12 -5.43 8.23 4.04
N LYS A 13 -4.67 7.50 4.84
CA LYS A 13 -3.30 7.84 5.23
C LYS A 13 -2.34 6.92 4.51
N ASP A 14 -1.47 7.49 3.70
CA ASP A 14 -0.53 6.74 2.89
C ASP A 14 0.94 7.07 3.21
N GLY A 15 1.80 6.06 3.07
CA GLY A 15 3.23 6.25 3.31
C GLY A 15 4.06 4.98 3.31
N LEU A 16 5.37 5.18 3.14
CA LEU A 16 6.37 4.13 3.24
C LEU A 16 6.56 3.70 4.70
N LYS A 17 6.71 2.39 4.92
CA LYS A 17 7.12 1.88 6.25
C LYS A 17 8.62 2.11 6.44
N PRO A 18 9.04 2.88 7.46
CA PRO A 18 10.46 3.11 7.74
C PRO A 18 11.14 1.81 8.19
N GLY A 19 12.41 1.64 7.81
CA GLY A 19 13.25 0.53 8.27
C GLY A 19 12.95 -0.84 7.62
N SER A 20 12.20 -0.88 6.53
CA SER A 20 11.97 -2.12 5.77
C SER A 20 13.03 -2.28 4.68
N THR A 21 13.65 -3.45 4.58
CA THR A 21 14.53 -3.83 3.44
C THR A 21 13.75 -4.02 2.15
N GLU A 22 12.45 -4.28 2.28
CA GLU A 22 11.52 -4.42 1.16
C GLU A 22 10.71 -3.15 0.98
N PHE A 23 10.41 -2.82 -0.26
CA PHE A 23 9.54 -1.71 -0.57
C PHE A 23 8.10 -2.07 -0.15
N ARG A 24 7.59 -1.35 0.86
CA ARG A 24 6.21 -1.49 1.32
C ARG A 24 5.59 -0.12 1.51
N TYR A 25 4.60 0.19 0.68
CA TYR A 25 3.80 1.41 0.74
C TYR A 25 2.41 1.09 1.28
N PHE A 26 2.02 1.72 2.38
CA PHE A 26 0.76 1.42 3.03
C PHE A 26 -0.26 2.50 2.74
N PHE A 27 -1.52 2.11 2.58
CA PHE A 27 -2.70 2.97 2.61
C PHE A 27 -3.59 2.49 3.75
N MET A 28 -3.84 3.35 4.73
CA MET A 28 -4.75 3.08 5.82
C MET A 28 -6.05 3.82 5.56
N VAL A 29 -7.15 3.09 5.40
CA VAL A 29 -8.47 3.66 5.19
C VAL A 29 -9.20 3.68 6.53
N SER A 30 -9.72 4.85 6.87
CA SER A 30 -10.50 5.11 8.07
C SER A 30 -11.78 5.84 7.72
N LYS A 31 -12.80 5.73 8.56
CA LYS A 31 -14.03 6.52 8.46
C LYS A 31 -14.31 7.12 9.83
N GLY A 32 -14.12 8.43 9.97
CA GLY A 32 -14.03 9.06 11.29
C GLY A 32 -12.87 8.46 12.08
N ASP A 33 -13.12 8.09 13.33
CA ASP A 33 -12.13 7.48 14.22
C ASP A 33 -11.94 5.96 14.02
N GLU A 34 -12.74 5.33 13.16
CA GLU A 34 -12.68 3.88 12.94
C GLU A 34 -11.81 3.52 11.74
N LYS A 35 -10.76 2.71 11.97
CA LYS A 35 -9.98 2.09 10.90
C LYS A 35 -10.83 1.03 10.20
N LYS A 36 -11.01 1.17 8.89
CA LYS A 36 -11.78 0.23 8.05
C LYS A 36 -10.90 -0.90 7.51
N CYS A 37 -9.81 -0.55 6.84
CA CYS A 37 -8.93 -1.53 6.22
C CYS A 37 -7.53 -0.96 5.97
N ARG A 38 -6.60 -1.82 5.60
CA ARG A 38 -5.29 -1.44 5.07
C ARG A 38 -5.09 -2.03 3.69
N TYR A 39 -4.65 -1.19 2.78
CA TYR A 39 -4.03 -1.63 1.55
C TYR A 39 -2.51 -1.48 1.61
N CYS A 40 -1.80 -2.34 0.91
CA CYS A 40 -0.35 -2.36 0.85
C CYS A 40 0.09 -2.50 -0.60
N VAL A 41 1.12 -1.79 -1.01
CA VAL A 41 1.86 -2.06 -2.24
C VAL A 41 3.19 -2.65 -1.81
N TRP A 42 3.47 -3.87 -2.24
CA TRP A 42 4.68 -4.59 -1.91
C TRP A 42 5.47 -4.86 -3.18
N ILE A 43 6.66 -4.31 -3.29
CA ILE A 43 7.57 -4.61 -4.40
C ILE A 43 8.72 -5.42 -3.84
N THR A 44 8.94 -6.62 -4.38
CA THR A 44 10.05 -7.48 -3.95
C THR A 44 11.39 -6.82 -4.33
N PRO A 45 12.46 -7.02 -3.57
CA PRO A 45 13.75 -6.38 -3.83
C PRO A 45 14.30 -6.67 -5.25
N GLU A 46 13.94 -7.80 -5.83
CA GLU A 46 14.27 -8.19 -7.20
C GLU A 46 13.48 -7.38 -8.24
N ALA A 47 12.21 -7.07 -7.94
CA ALA A 47 11.35 -6.26 -8.79
C ALA A 47 11.58 -4.76 -8.63
N VAL A 48 12.06 -4.27 -7.47
CA VAL A 48 12.33 -2.84 -7.22
C VAL A 48 13.22 -2.24 -8.31
N SER A 49 14.25 -2.97 -8.74
CA SER A 49 15.18 -2.53 -9.79
C SER A 49 14.50 -2.29 -11.16
N ARG A 50 13.29 -2.83 -11.38
CA ARG A 50 12.48 -2.59 -12.58
C ARG A 50 11.73 -1.27 -12.54
N PHE A 51 11.47 -0.75 -11.34
CA PHE A 51 10.80 0.53 -11.13
C PHE A 51 11.80 1.67 -11.07
N ASP A 52 12.91 1.45 -10.38
CA ASP A 52 13.98 2.43 -10.27
C ASP A 52 15.33 1.71 -10.10
N ALA A 53 16.29 2.05 -10.97
CA ALA A 53 17.61 1.41 -10.97
C ALA A 53 18.44 1.75 -9.73
N ALA A 54 18.23 2.93 -9.13
CA ALA A 54 18.86 3.35 -7.89
C ALA A 54 18.15 2.79 -6.65
N LYS A 55 17.02 2.07 -6.85
CA LYS A 55 16.14 1.56 -5.78
C LYS A 55 15.65 2.69 -4.87
N ASP A 56 15.48 3.88 -5.44
CA ASP A 56 15.02 5.03 -4.67
C ASP A 56 13.52 4.91 -4.41
N PHE A 57 13.17 4.62 -3.16
CA PHE A 57 11.77 4.38 -2.80
C PHE A 57 10.91 5.63 -2.99
N GLU A 58 11.46 6.83 -2.80
CA GLU A 58 10.70 8.07 -2.95
C GLU A 58 10.44 8.39 -4.43
N ALA A 59 11.39 8.10 -5.32
CA ALA A 59 11.23 8.19 -6.77
C ALA A 59 10.18 7.20 -7.29
N ILE A 60 10.20 5.96 -6.79
CA ILE A 60 9.20 4.94 -7.13
C ILE A 60 7.81 5.38 -6.70
N VAL A 61 7.65 5.85 -5.45
CA VAL A 61 6.39 6.40 -4.96
C VAL A 61 5.95 7.56 -5.84
N SER A 62 6.81 8.54 -6.10
CA SER A 62 6.44 9.72 -6.87
C SER A 62 5.96 9.38 -8.28
N SER A 63 6.57 8.38 -8.91
CA SER A 63 6.21 7.95 -10.27
C SER A 63 4.97 7.04 -10.33
N ARG A 64 4.62 6.34 -9.25
CA ARG A 64 3.54 5.31 -9.24
C ARG A 64 2.38 5.62 -8.31
N LYS A 65 2.50 6.64 -7.46
CA LYS A 65 1.50 6.99 -6.45
C LYS A 65 0.13 7.24 -7.08
N GLU A 66 0.07 7.86 -8.25
CA GLU A 66 -1.20 8.12 -8.94
C GLU A 66 -1.92 6.81 -9.33
N ASP A 67 -1.20 5.83 -9.86
CA ASP A 67 -1.75 4.51 -10.19
C ASP A 67 -2.25 3.79 -8.94
N TRP A 68 -1.47 3.81 -7.85
CA TRP A 68 -1.87 3.17 -6.60
C TRP A 68 -3.06 3.88 -5.93
N VAL A 69 -3.13 5.21 -6.02
CA VAL A 69 -4.28 5.98 -5.54
C VAL A 69 -5.54 5.63 -6.33
N LYS A 70 -5.44 5.46 -7.65
CA LYS A 70 -6.57 4.98 -8.47
C LYS A 70 -7.02 3.59 -8.03
N TRP A 71 -6.08 2.66 -7.87
CA TRP A 71 -6.37 1.31 -7.39
C TRP A 71 -7.09 1.32 -6.03
N VAL A 72 -6.63 2.13 -5.06
CA VAL A 72 -7.31 2.28 -3.75
C VAL A 72 -8.74 2.82 -3.91
N LYS A 73 -8.93 3.83 -4.76
CA LYS A 73 -10.26 4.38 -5.04
C LYS A 73 -11.21 3.34 -5.62
N GLU A 74 -10.72 2.52 -6.56
CA GLU A 74 -11.50 1.42 -7.14
C GLU A 74 -11.90 0.38 -6.09
N LYS A 75 -11.02 0.04 -5.13
CA LYS A 75 -11.37 -0.86 -4.03
C LYS A 75 -12.43 -0.28 -3.10
N ILE A 76 -12.32 1.02 -2.78
CA ILE A 76 -13.31 1.73 -1.96
C ILE A 76 -14.67 1.77 -2.69
N ASP A 77 -14.68 2.05 -3.99
CA ASP A 77 -15.89 2.09 -4.82
C ASP A 77 -16.57 0.71 -4.92
N ALA A 78 -15.77 -0.35 -5.06
CA ALA A 78 -16.24 -1.73 -5.03
C ALA A 78 -16.67 -2.21 -3.61
N GLY A 79 -16.46 -1.41 -2.57
CA GLY A 79 -16.74 -1.78 -1.19
C GLY A 79 -15.82 -2.89 -0.63
N ASP A 80 -14.65 -3.13 -1.26
CA ASP A 80 -13.69 -4.16 -0.84
C ASP A 80 -12.80 -3.65 0.30
N PHE A 81 -13.35 -3.58 1.51
CA PHE A 81 -12.61 -3.19 2.72
C PHE A 81 -11.82 -4.35 3.35
N ARG A 82 -11.35 -5.30 2.53
CA ARG A 82 -10.46 -6.37 2.99
C ARG A 82 -9.03 -5.87 2.97
N ASP A 83 -8.19 -6.37 3.86
CA ASP A 83 -6.77 -6.04 3.80
C ASP A 83 -6.16 -6.65 2.53
N ARG A 84 -5.70 -5.81 1.59
CA ARG A 84 -5.12 -6.23 0.31
C ARG A 84 -3.69 -5.78 0.16
N ALA A 85 -2.90 -6.61 -0.52
CA ALA A 85 -1.58 -6.25 -0.99
C ALA A 85 -1.51 -6.35 -2.51
N LEU A 86 -1.14 -5.26 -3.17
CA LEU A 86 -0.71 -5.24 -4.56
C LEU A 86 0.77 -5.61 -4.58
N LYS A 87 1.07 -6.87 -4.87
CA LYS A 87 2.42 -7.40 -4.90
C LYS A 87 3.00 -7.31 -6.30
N PHE A 88 4.22 -6.80 -6.41
CA PHE A 88 5.02 -6.80 -7.62
C PHE A 88 6.25 -7.67 -7.41
N ASP A 89 6.37 -8.70 -8.23
CA ASP A 89 7.53 -9.60 -8.23
C ASP A 89 8.09 -9.82 -9.64
N THR A 90 8.96 -10.80 -9.79
CA THR A 90 9.62 -11.10 -11.07
C THR A 90 8.63 -11.55 -12.15
N SER A 91 7.48 -12.08 -11.75
CA SER A 91 6.40 -12.56 -12.64
C SER A 91 5.43 -11.46 -13.06
N GLY A 92 5.35 -10.35 -12.30
CA GLY A 92 4.48 -9.22 -12.62
C GLY A 92 3.75 -8.66 -11.40
N GLU A 93 2.57 -8.09 -11.66
CA GLU A 93 1.64 -7.58 -10.65
C GLU A 93 0.65 -8.67 -10.23
N THR A 94 0.42 -8.84 -8.93
CA THR A 94 -0.55 -9.79 -8.38
C THR A 94 -1.20 -9.22 -7.12
N GLU A 95 -2.51 -9.31 -7.05
CA GLU A 95 -3.28 -8.92 -5.87
C GLU A 95 -3.41 -10.09 -4.90
N ILE A 96 -2.88 -9.93 -3.69
CA ILE A 96 -2.97 -10.92 -2.62
C ILE A 96 -3.77 -10.37 -1.43
N ASN A 97 -4.37 -11.26 -0.65
CA ASN A 97 -4.97 -10.88 0.62
C ASN A 97 -3.85 -10.70 1.66
N LEU A 98 -3.81 -9.55 2.34
CA LEU A 98 -2.78 -9.28 3.34
C LEU A 98 -2.88 -10.25 4.53
N ALA A 99 -4.08 -10.76 4.82
CA ALA A 99 -4.30 -11.79 5.84
C ALA A 99 -3.73 -13.17 5.44
N ASP A 100 -3.72 -13.46 4.13
CA ASP A 100 -3.20 -14.72 3.58
C ASP A 100 -1.66 -14.71 3.47
N ALA A 101 -1.05 -13.51 3.41
CA ALA A 101 0.39 -13.32 3.38
C ALA A 101 1.12 -13.59 4.72
N GLY A 102 0.47 -14.27 5.68
CA GLY A 102 1.15 -14.92 6.81
C GLY A 102 1.71 -13.99 7.88
N GLY A 103 1.07 -12.86 8.17
CA GLY A 103 1.48 -12.03 9.31
C GLY A 103 0.31 -11.29 9.92
N HIS A 104 0.06 -11.57 11.20
CA HIS A 104 -0.45 -10.55 12.12
C HIS A 104 0.39 -9.28 11.94
N VAL A 105 -0.02 -8.38 11.03
CA VAL A 105 0.49 -7.01 11.02
C VAL A 105 -0.48 -6.20 11.88
N THR A 106 -0.52 -6.56 13.16
CA THR A 106 -0.90 -5.61 14.20
C THR A 106 0.03 -4.43 14.02
N MET A 107 -0.54 -3.25 13.76
CA MET A 107 0.18 -2.03 14.06
C MET A 107 0.10 -1.93 15.57
N ASP A 108 1.04 -2.58 16.23
CA ASP A 108 1.16 -2.53 17.68
C ASP A 108 1.24 -1.05 18.07
N SER A 109 0.33 -0.66 18.95
CA SER A 109 0.36 0.62 19.65
C SER A 109 -0.09 0.33 21.07
N PRO A 110 0.46 1.09 22.02
CA PRO A 110 1.26 0.63 23.16
C PRO A 110 0.49 -0.05 24.29
#